data_AF-A0A2J8I7P7-F1
#
_entry.id   AF-A0A2J8I7P7-F1
#
_cell.length_a   1.000
_cell.length_b   1.000
_cell.length_c   1.000
_cell.angle_alpha   90.00
_cell.angle_beta   90.00
_cell.angle_gamma   90.00
#
_symmetry.space_group_name_H-M   'P 1'
#
loop_
_entity.id
_entity.type
_entity.pdbx_description
1 polymer ?
#
loop_
_entity_poly.entity_id
_entity_poly.type
_entity_poly.pdbx_seq_one_letter_code
_entity_poly.pdbx_strand_id
1 'polypeptide(L)'
;MAIDDALFSKHSELQDAKKATQSDQTAVDNQQQELDRLNQLTVKLDAKLKTAKANLERDYLKMIDEPDLDIMPSQQAYQDAWSEVKQNQKSRLEAEQKLQELQTALAQKKSAQGVVEQNIASLEQDKLRARVERLREELKRTGEQKVSFTNTCNADMTLAQCSSQTNELGLQKAVKQFQNWLVDETSESAIVKQYLSDVSLNIHVLKHSVVESGFSDGSKFRTVISAQLDARPAENAPCKLLNLDSQYCFAPGEGNQTGEKQKEVAWVSLSVRSNQYADRVIVDGVQYGSTPVEVLIPVGKHHIIIEKEGYRSFNSEIEVTADQTLRAVLNEYENVLKPGHKFADSLKGNAKAPEMITMIKGEYLLGDQASRQIRLDHAFALSATPITVGQFETFVNQTSYQTDAELKNICITVDNSEVTPIAESYWRNPGFKQSAQSPAVCISKNDAVAYTRWLSQQTGFKYRLPSEDEWEIAARSGSQNGYWWGDNFGSGKANTGWGGTQWSNKSTSPVRAFEPNRLGFYDMVGNVWEWTNDERGMAKGGAWIFSPEMAKADKQLFIGPSTAANYVGFRILRELE
;
A
#
# COMPACT_ATOMS: atom_id res chain seq x y z
N MET A 1 18.82 -29.66 33.74
CA MET A 1 19.28 -30.45 34.91
C MET A 1 18.59 -31.81 34.95
N ALA A 2 17.33 -31.95 35.39
CA ALA A 2 16.70 -33.29 35.50
C ALA A 2 16.68 -34.11 34.18
N ILE A 3 16.41 -33.49 33.02
CA ILE A 3 16.42 -34.16 31.71
C ILE A 3 17.85 -34.50 31.25
N ASP A 4 18.83 -33.63 31.55
CA ASP A 4 20.24 -33.85 31.16
C ASP A 4 20.85 -35.03 31.93
N ASP A 5 20.54 -35.15 33.22
CA ASP A 5 20.97 -36.28 34.05
C ASP A 5 20.36 -37.60 33.56
N ALA A 6 19.07 -37.57 33.19
CA ALA A 6 18.38 -38.73 32.61
C ALA A 6 18.97 -39.14 31.24
N LEU A 7 19.28 -38.17 30.37
CA LEU A 7 19.94 -38.41 29.10
C LEU A 7 21.32 -39.03 29.31
N PHE A 8 22.13 -38.52 30.24
CA PHE A 8 23.45 -39.07 30.53
C PHE A 8 23.37 -40.54 30.97
N SER A 9 22.45 -40.87 31.89
CA SER A 9 22.22 -42.25 32.33
C SER A 9 21.84 -43.16 31.16
N LYS A 10 20.91 -42.73 30.31
CA LYS A 10 20.44 -43.54 29.17
C LYS A 10 21.50 -43.74 28.08
N HIS A 11 22.36 -42.76 27.85
CA HIS A 11 23.49 -42.91 26.94
C HIS A 11 24.51 -43.95 27.45
N SER A 12 24.75 -44.00 28.76
CA SER A 12 25.57 -45.06 29.37
C SER A 12 24.93 -46.44 29.15
N GLU A 13 23.62 -46.58 29.44
CA GLU A 13 22.88 -47.82 29.20
C GLU A 13 22.95 -48.27 27.72
N LEU A 14 22.87 -47.32 26.77
CA LEU A 14 22.97 -47.62 25.34
C LEU A 14 24.36 -48.15 24.95
N GLN A 15 25.44 -47.61 25.54
CA GLN A 15 26.79 -48.10 25.27
C GLN A 15 26.96 -49.54 25.74
N ASP A 16 26.47 -49.86 26.94
CA ASP A 16 26.50 -51.22 27.48
C ASP A 16 25.67 -52.18 26.62
N ALA A 17 24.47 -51.76 26.20
CA ALA A 17 23.61 -52.53 25.31
C ALA A 17 24.27 -52.80 23.94
N LYS A 18 24.90 -51.78 23.34
CA LYS A 18 25.64 -51.93 22.06
C LYS A 18 26.78 -52.92 22.17
N LYS A 19 27.57 -52.85 23.26
CA LYS A 19 28.66 -53.78 23.51
C LYS A 19 28.16 -55.22 23.66
N ALA A 20 27.05 -55.41 24.38
CA ALA A 20 26.42 -56.72 24.54
C ALA A 20 25.89 -57.28 23.20
N THR A 21 25.20 -56.45 22.40
CA THR A 21 24.70 -56.83 21.07
C THR A 21 25.84 -57.19 20.12
N GLN A 22 26.95 -56.44 20.13
CA GLN A 22 28.10 -56.70 19.27
C GLN A 22 28.81 -58.01 19.64
N SER A 23 28.90 -58.32 20.94
CA SER A 23 29.44 -59.60 21.41
C SER A 23 28.60 -60.78 20.91
N ASP A 24 27.27 -60.70 21.03
CA ASP A 24 26.36 -61.77 20.58
C ASP A 24 26.32 -61.88 19.04
N GLN A 25 26.41 -60.76 18.32
CA GLN A 25 26.54 -60.78 16.86
C GLN A 25 27.80 -61.53 16.43
N THR A 26 28.93 -61.29 17.11
CA THR A 26 30.18 -62.01 16.86
C THR A 26 30.02 -63.52 17.10
N ALA A 27 29.28 -63.90 18.15
CA ALA A 27 28.99 -65.31 18.43
C ALA A 27 28.13 -65.97 17.34
N VAL A 28 27.12 -65.26 16.83
CA VAL A 28 26.30 -65.70 15.68
C VAL A 28 27.16 -65.87 14.44
N ASP A 29 28.00 -64.88 14.11
CA ASP A 29 28.86 -64.90 12.91
C ASP A 29 29.85 -66.08 12.95
N ASN A 30 30.46 -66.33 14.12
CA ASN A 30 31.36 -67.47 14.32
C ASN A 30 30.61 -68.82 14.17
N GLN A 31 29.40 -68.93 14.72
CA GLN A 31 28.61 -70.15 14.62
C GLN A 31 28.14 -70.40 13.18
N GLN A 32 27.82 -69.34 12.43
CA GLN A 32 27.49 -69.42 11.01
C GLN A 32 28.68 -69.95 10.19
N GLN A 33 29.90 -69.48 10.47
CA GLN A 33 31.11 -69.96 9.79
C GLN A 33 31.36 -71.46 10.05
N GLU A 34 31.13 -71.95 11.27
CA GLU A 34 31.25 -73.39 11.57
C GLU A 34 30.19 -74.20 10.81
N LEU A 35 28.96 -73.71 10.72
CA LEU A 35 27.92 -74.36 9.91
C LEU A 35 28.31 -74.42 8.42
N ASP A 36 28.84 -73.33 7.87
CA ASP A 36 29.34 -73.27 6.50
C ASP A 36 30.48 -74.28 6.25
N ARG A 37 31.40 -74.43 7.22
CA ARG A 37 32.45 -75.43 7.18
C ARG A 37 31.90 -76.86 7.18
N LEU A 38 30.91 -77.16 8.02
CA LEU A 38 30.26 -78.48 8.08
C LEU A 38 29.46 -78.77 6.79
N ASN A 39 28.88 -77.76 6.17
CA ASN A 39 28.23 -77.85 4.86
C ASN A 39 29.25 -78.19 3.76
N GLN A 40 30.42 -77.55 3.75
CA GLN A 40 31.51 -77.91 2.84
C GLN A 40 32.04 -79.33 3.09
N LEU A 41 32.13 -79.76 4.35
CA LEU A 41 32.54 -81.12 4.69
C LEU A 41 31.52 -82.15 4.20
N THR A 42 30.22 -81.84 4.23
CA THR A 42 29.14 -82.68 3.68
C THR A 42 29.44 -83.05 2.23
N VAL A 43 29.77 -82.07 1.39
CA VAL A 43 30.08 -82.28 -0.04
C VAL A 43 31.25 -83.25 -0.22
N LYS A 44 32.30 -83.14 0.61
CA LYS A 44 33.47 -84.03 0.55
C LYS A 44 33.15 -85.45 1.01
N LEU A 45 32.40 -85.58 2.11
CA LEU A 45 32.04 -86.87 2.68
C LEU A 45 31.06 -87.63 1.77
N ASP A 46 30.11 -86.94 1.14
CA ASP A 46 29.19 -87.55 0.18
C ASP A 46 29.93 -88.09 -1.05
N ALA A 47 30.94 -87.35 -1.55
CA ALA A 47 31.80 -87.82 -2.63
C ALA A 47 32.64 -89.05 -2.22
N LYS A 48 33.17 -89.05 -0.99
CA LYS A 48 33.91 -90.19 -0.41
C LYS A 48 33.02 -91.43 -0.27
N LEU A 49 31.81 -91.26 0.27
CA LEU A 49 30.82 -92.33 0.42
C LEU A 49 30.41 -92.90 -0.95
N LYS A 50 30.15 -92.04 -1.94
CA LYS A 50 29.82 -92.47 -3.30
C LYS A 50 30.95 -93.29 -3.93
N THR A 51 32.20 -92.88 -3.71
CA THR A 51 33.38 -93.61 -4.20
C THR A 51 33.54 -94.95 -3.50
N ALA A 52 33.43 -94.98 -2.17
CA ALA A 52 33.51 -96.21 -1.38
C ALA A 52 32.41 -97.21 -1.75
N LYS A 53 31.18 -96.70 -1.98
CA LYS A 53 30.06 -97.52 -2.46
C LYS A 53 30.35 -98.15 -3.83
N ALA A 54 30.83 -97.36 -4.79
CA ALA A 54 31.16 -97.86 -6.12
C ALA A 54 32.29 -98.89 -6.11
N ASN A 55 33.28 -98.74 -5.21
CA ASN A 55 34.35 -99.72 -5.03
C ASN A 55 33.82 -101.02 -4.40
N LEU A 56 32.99 -100.92 -3.36
CA LEU A 56 32.35 -102.09 -2.74
C LEU A 56 31.47 -102.85 -3.73
N GLU A 57 30.65 -102.16 -4.52
CA GLU A 57 29.83 -102.77 -5.57
C GLU A 57 30.70 -103.49 -6.62
N ARG A 58 31.84 -102.90 -6.99
CA ARG A 58 32.80 -103.51 -7.93
C ARG A 58 33.43 -104.78 -7.37
N ASP A 59 33.90 -104.75 -6.13
CA ASP A 59 34.58 -105.90 -5.50
C ASP A 59 33.58 -107.02 -5.20
N TYR A 60 32.33 -106.68 -4.85
CA TYR A 60 31.25 -107.65 -4.71
C TYR A 60 30.94 -108.38 -6.02
N LEU A 61 30.96 -107.68 -7.17
CA LEU A 61 30.78 -108.30 -8.48
C LEU A 61 31.95 -109.23 -8.86
N LYS A 62 33.19 -108.87 -8.53
CA LYS A 62 34.36 -109.72 -8.79
C LYS A 62 34.37 -111.04 -8.01
N MET A 63 33.73 -111.05 -6.84
CA MET A 63 33.58 -112.27 -6.02
C MET A 63 32.79 -113.39 -6.73
N ILE A 64 32.05 -113.06 -7.79
CA ILE A 64 31.36 -114.04 -8.65
C ILE A 64 32.38 -114.91 -9.42
N ASP A 65 33.48 -114.29 -9.88
CA ASP A 65 34.53 -114.94 -10.67
C ASP A 65 35.72 -115.41 -9.82
N GLU A 66 35.95 -114.78 -8.65
CA GLU A 66 37.01 -115.10 -7.70
C GLU A 66 36.44 -115.31 -6.27
N PRO A 67 36.01 -116.53 -5.91
CA PRO A 67 35.29 -116.80 -4.66
C PRO A 67 36.10 -116.54 -3.37
N ASP A 68 37.44 -116.58 -3.46
CA ASP A 68 38.35 -116.39 -2.33
C ASP A 68 38.79 -114.91 -2.15
N LEU A 69 38.23 -113.97 -2.92
CA LEU A 69 38.57 -112.54 -2.85
C LEU A 69 38.09 -111.91 -1.53
N ASP A 70 39.03 -111.37 -0.74
CA ASP A 70 38.73 -110.64 0.49
C ASP A 70 38.15 -109.24 0.21
N ILE A 71 36.83 -109.10 0.35
CA ILE A 71 36.11 -107.83 0.19
C ILE A 71 36.00 -107.01 1.49
N MET A 72 36.50 -107.52 2.62
CA MET A 72 36.45 -106.84 3.92
C MET A 72 37.04 -105.41 3.88
N PRO A 73 38.14 -105.12 3.15
CA PRO A 73 38.68 -103.76 3.06
C PRO A 73 37.67 -102.75 2.46
N SER A 74 36.96 -103.13 1.40
CA SER A 74 35.98 -102.26 0.73
C SER A 74 34.68 -102.15 1.53
N GLN A 75 34.30 -103.20 2.26
CA GLN A 75 33.16 -103.17 3.18
C GLN A 75 33.45 -102.23 4.36
N GLN A 76 34.64 -102.33 4.95
CA GLN A 76 35.07 -101.44 6.04
C GLN A 76 35.16 -99.99 5.55
N ALA A 77 35.74 -99.74 4.38
CA ALA A 77 35.83 -98.39 3.82
C ALA A 77 34.45 -97.74 3.57
N TYR A 78 33.44 -98.52 3.16
CA TYR A 78 32.06 -98.04 3.03
C TYR A 78 31.42 -97.75 4.40
N GLN A 79 31.57 -98.66 5.37
CA GLN A 79 31.07 -98.47 6.74
C GLN A 79 31.68 -97.22 7.41
N ASP A 80 32.99 -97.01 7.24
CA ASP A 80 33.70 -95.84 7.75
C ASP A 80 33.20 -94.55 7.09
N ALA A 81 33.08 -94.52 5.76
CA ALA A 81 32.56 -93.37 5.03
C ALA A 81 31.10 -93.04 5.42
N TRP A 82 30.26 -94.05 5.66
CA TRP A 82 28.89 -93.87 6.12
C TRP A 82 28.85 -93.31 7.55
N SER A 83 29.70 -93.81 8.44
CA SER A 83 29.84 -93.33 9.81
C SER A 83 30.24 -91.86 9.85
N GLU A 84 31.21 -91.45 9.03
CA GLU A 84 31.65 -90.05 8.89
C GLU A 84 30.50 -89.13 8.41
N VAL A 85 29.72 -89.56 7.40
CA VAL A 85 28.54 -88.80 6.94
C VAL A 85 27.52 -88.63 8.07
N LYS A 86 27.20 -89.71 8.79
CA LYS A 86 26.25 -89.67 9.92
C LYS A 86 26.74 -88.77 11.05
N GLN A 87 28.04 -88.80 11.36
CA GLN A 87 28.64 -87.92 12.37
C GLN A 87 28.58 -86.45 11.97
N ASN A 88 28.86 -86.13 10.69
CA ASN A 88 28.77 -84.77 10.18
C ASN A 88 27.31 -84.27 10.13
N GLN A 89 26.35 -85.12 9.77
CA GLN A 89 24.91 -84.79 9.84
C GLN A 89 24.47 -84.42 11.25
N LYS A 90 24.89 -85.20 12.27
CA LYS A 90 24.62 -84.88 13.67
C LYS A 90 25.25 -83.54 14.09
N SER A 91 26.53 -83.34 13.75
CA SER A 91 27.25 -82.10 14.06
C SER A 91 26.60 -80.87 13.42
N ARG A 92 26.07 -81.01 12.19
CA ARG A 92 25.31 -79.95 11.52
C ARG A 92 24.02 -79.61 12.25
N LEU A 93 23.23 -80.61 12.62
CA LEU A 93 21.98 -80.38 13.35
C LEU A 93 22.23 -79.66 14.69
N GLU A 94 23.26 -80.08 15.42
CA GLU A 94 23.67 -79.41 16.67
C GLU A 94 24.14 -77.97 16.42
N ALA A 95 24.88 -77.73 15.33
CA ALA A 95 25.32 -76.38 14.94
C ALA A 95 24.16 -75.47 14.49
N GLU A 96 23.18 -76.01 13.78
CA GLU A 96 21.95 -75.31 13.35
C GLU A 96 21.08 -74.92 14.56
N GLN A 97 20.88 -75.84 15.50
CA GLN A 97 20.14 -75.56 16.75
C GLN A 97 20.82 -74.45 17.56
N LYS A 98 22.14 -74.54 17.75
CA LYS A 98 22.90 -73.53 18.48
C LYS A 98 22.88 -72.17 17.80
N LEU A 99 22.92 -72.14 16.47
CA LEU A 99 22.78 -70.90 15.70
C LEU A 99 21.41 -70.25 15.97
N GLN A 100 20.33 -71.03 15.96
CA GLN A 100 18.98 -70.53 16.24
C GLN A 100 18.85 -69.96 17.67
N GLU A 101 19.45 -70.60 18.67
CA GLU A 101 19.48 -70.09 20.05
C GLU A 101 20.21 -68.75 20.14
N LEU A 102 21.40 -68.64 19.53
CA LEU A 102 22.19 -67.40 19.50
C LEU A 102 21.46 -66.28 18.76
N GLN A 103 20.78 -66.59 17.64
CA GLN A 103 19.97 -65.62 16.90
C GLN A 103 18.78 -65.11 17.74
N THR A 104 18.14 -65.98 18.52
CA THR A 104 17.03 -65.61 19.40
C THR A 104 17.50 -64.69 20.54
N ALA A 105 18.62 -65.03 21.18
CA ALA A 105 19.22 -64.21 22.23
C ALA A 105 19.65 -62.81 21.70
N LEU A 106 20.26 -62.79 20.51
CA LEU A 106 20.63 -61.54 19.85
C LEU A 106 19.40 -60.67 19.53
N ALA A 107 18.32 -61.27 19.05
CA ALA A 107 17.08 -60.53 18.74
C ALA A 107 16.49 -59.86 20.00
N GLN A 108 16.49 -60.54 21.14
CA GLN A 108 16.03 -59.98 22.41
C GLN A 108 16.88 -58.78 22.85
N LYS A 109 18.21 -58.90 22.79
CA LYS A 109 19.12 -57.78 23.13
C LYS A 109 19.01 -56.60 22.17
N LYS A 110 18.84 -56.85 20.87
CA LYS A 110 18.57 -55.79 19.88
C LYS A 110 17.25 -55.06 20.16
N SER A 111 16.20 -55.78 20.57
CA SER A 111 14.93 -55.17 20.97
C SER A 111 15.10 -54.29 22.21
N ALA A 112 15.80 -54.77 23.25
CA ALA A 112 16.09 -53.98 24.44
C ALA A 112 16.92 -52.73 24.13
N GLN A 113 17.94 -52.85 23.27
CA GLN A 113 18.70 -51.70 22.76
C GLN A 113 17.79 -50.67 22.10
N GLY A 114 16.86 -51.11 21.23
CA GLY A 114 15.90 -50.23 20.56
C GLY A 114 14.99 -49.46 21.54
N VAL A 115 14.60 -50.07 22.66
CA VAL A 115 13.84 -49.37 23.73
C VAL A 115 14.66 -48.26 24.38
N VAL A 116 15.95 -48.50 24.64
CA VAL A 116 16.84 -47.46 25.18
C VAL A 116 17.02 -46.31 24.18
N GLU A 117 17.18 -46.62 22.88
CA GLU A 117 17.26 -45.62 21.81
C GLU A 117 15.99 -44.77 21.71
N GLN A 118 14.81 -45.39 21.80
CA GLN A 118 13.52 -44.68 21.83
C GLN A 118 13.39 -43.76 23.05
N ASN A 119 13.83 -44.21 24.23
CA ASN A 119 13.79 -43.39 25.44
C ASN A 119 14.72 -42.18 25.33
N ILE A 120 15.91 -42.33 24.74
CA ILE A 120 16.82 -41.21 24.47
C ILE A 120 16.15 -40.21 23.53
N ALA A 121 15.57 -40.69 22.42
CA ALA A 121 14.88 -39.82 21.46
C ALA A 121 13.73 -39.03 22.11
N SER A 122 12.94 -39.67 22.99
CA SER A 122 11.89 -38.99 23.75
C SER A 122 12.44 -37.90 24.68
N LEU A 123 13.50 -38.21 25.44
CA LEU A 123 14.13 -37.25 26.34
C LEU A 123 14.77 -36.06 25.59
N GLU A 124 15.31 -36.28 24.40
CA GLU A 124 15.81 -35.22 23.53
C GLU A 124 14.69 -34.29 23.06
N GLN A 125 13.53 -34.83 22.68
CA GLN A 125 12.36 -34.02 22.33
C GLN A 125 11.84 -33.23 23.54
N ASP A 126 11.78 -33.84 24.72
CA ASP A 126 11.34 -33.16 25.94
C ASP A 126 12.32 -32.07 26.37
N LYS A 127 13.63 -32.25 26.13
CA LYS A 127 14.64 -31.21 26.33
C LYS A 127 14.38 -29.99 25.45
N LEU A 128 14.01 -30.21 24.18
CA LEU A 128 13.66 -29.12 23.26
C LEU A 128 12.38 -28.40 23.70
N ARG A 129 11.35 -29.12 24.14
CA ARG A 129 10.12 -28.52 24.68
C ARG A 129 10.39 -27.69 25.94
N ALA A 130 11.15 -28.22 26.88
CA ALA A 130 11.51 -27.50 28.10
C ALA A 130 12.30 -26.21 27.80
N ARG A 131 13.15 -26.23 26.77
CA ARG A 131 13.87 -25.05 26.27
C ARG A 131 12.91 -23.99 25.71
N VAL A 132 11.90 -24.41 24.94
CA VAL A 132 10.84 -23.55 24.37
C VAL A 132 9.99 -22.92 25.47
N GLU A 133 9.51 -23.72 26.44
CA GLU A 133 8.69 -23.21 27.55
C GLU A 133 9.43 -22.18 28.40
N ARG A 134 10.71 -22.43 28.68
CA ARG A 134 11.54 -21.45 29.39
C ARG A 134 11.56 -20.10 28.67
N LEU A 135 11.83 -20.11 27.36
CA LEU A 135 11.86 -18.87 26.57
C LEU A 135 10.48 -18.20 26.51
N ARG A 136 9.38 -18.97 26.46
CA ARG A 136 8.01 -18.44 26.49
C ARG A 136 7.77 -17.61 27.75
N GLU A 137 8.13 -18.13 28.91
CA GLU A 137 8.00 -17.43 30.20
C GLU A 137 8.95 -16.22 30.32
N GLU A 138 10.15 -16.32 29.73
CA GLU A 138 11.10 -15.20 29.70
C GLU A 138 10.59 -14.02 28.86
N LEU A 139 9.85 -14.29 27.77
CA LEU A 139 9.33 -13.27 26.87
C LEU A 139 7.99 -12.66 27.31
N LYS A 140 7.19 -13.36 28.13
CA LYS A 140 5.91 -12.84 28.67
C LYS A 140 6.17 -11.92 29.87
N ARG A 141 6.68 -10.72 29.61
CA ARG A 141 7.06 -9.73 30.63
C ARG A 141 6.30 -8.42 30.45
N THR A 142 6.01 -7.78 31.58
CA THR A 142 5.63 -6.37 31.67
C THR A 142 6.79 -5.55 32.22
N GLY A 143 6.98 -4.31 31.75
CA GLY A 143 7.97 -3.40 32.31
C GLY A 143 7.69 -1.93 32.03
N GLU A 144 8.49 -1.05 32.63
CA GLU A 144 8.41 0.40 32.43
C GLU A 144 9.66 0.88 31.71
N GLN A 145 9.50 1.73 30.70
CA GLN A 145 10.59 2.38 29.99
C GLN A 145 10.46 3.90 30.09
N LYS A 146 11.55 4.55 30.53
CA LYS A 146 11.64 6.00 30.56
C LYS A 146 12.63 6.48 29.51
N VAL A 147 12.13 7.16 28.48
CA VAL A 147 12.93 7.54 27.31
C VAL A 147 12.89 9.03 27.05
N SER A 148 14.04 9.61 26.68
CA SER A 148 14.13 10.97 26.15
C SER A 148 14.24 10.89 24.64
N PHE A 149 13.40 11.64 23.92
CA PHE A 149 13.43 11.79 22.47
C PHE A 149 13.36 13.26 22.09
N THR A 150 14.15 13.64 21.08
CA THR A 150 14.19 15.01 20.57
C THR A 150 13.91 14.94 19.07
N ASN A 151 12.88 15.65 18.64
CA ASN A 151 12.53 15.81 17.23
C ASN A 151 12.86 17.24 16.79
N THR A 152 13.24 17.40 15.53
CA THR A 152 13.36 18.71 14.90
C THR A 152 12.04 19.00 14.20
N CYS A 153 11.30 20.00 14.68
CA CYS A 153 10.02 20.41 14.12
C CYS A 153 10.23 21.04 12.73
N ASN A 154 9.34 20.72 11.79
CA ASN A 154 9.30 21.40 10.51
C ASN A 154 8.73 22.82 10.67
N ALA A 155 9.17 23.77 9.84
CA ALA A 155 8.80 25.18 9.95
C ALA A 155 7.31 25.44 9.60
N ASP A 156 6.68 24.51 8.88
CA ASP A 156 5.27 24.54 8.48
C ASP A 156 4.32 23.90 9.50
N MET A 157 4.85 23.29 10.58
CA MET A 157 4.04 22.59 11.56
C MET A 157 3.72 23.44 12.79
N THR A 158 2.53 23.25 13.36
CA THR A 158 2.18 23.90 14.64
C THR A 158 2.95 23.31 15.82
N LEU A 159 3.11 24.08 16.89
CA LEU A 159 3.76 23.59 18.12
C LEU A 159 3.07 22.34 18.69
N ALA A 160 1.74 22.26 18.60
CA ALA A 160 0.95 21.11 19.04
C ALA A 160 1.21 19.87 18.17
N GLN A 161 1.29 20.04 16.84
CA GLN A 161 1.64 18.94 15.93
C GLN A 161 3.07 18.44 16.17
N CYS A 162 4.03 19.33 16.37
CA CYS A 162 5.39 18.91 16.69
C CYS A 162 5.45 18.16 18.03
N SER A 163 4.74 18.65 19.05
CA SER A 163 4.68 17.98 20.35
C SER A 163 4.07 16.58 20.24
N SER A 164 2.94 16.43 19.52
CA SER A 164 2.28 15.14 19.30
C SER A 164 3.21 14.16 18.57
N GLN A 165 3.81 14.58 17.45
CA GLN A 165 4.71 13.74 16.67
C GLN A 165 5.93 13.32 17.51
N THR A 166 6.51 14.22 18.30
CA THR A 166 7.65 13.91 19.16
C THR A 166 7.26 12.90 20.25
N ASN A 167 6.04 12.99 20.78
CA ASN A 167 5.53 12.05 21.77
C ASN A 167 5.35 10.64 21.16
N GLU A 168 4.80 10.55 19.95
CA GLU A 168 4.66 9.28 19.24
C GLU A 168 6.02 8.63 18.95
N LEU A 169 7.00 9.42 18.47
CA LEU A 169 8.36 8.94 18.24
C LEU A 169 9.07 8.54 19.56
N GLY A 170 8.77 9.25 20.65
CA GLY A 170 9.21 8.87 21.99
C GLY A 170 8.64 7.51 22.41
N LEU A 171 7.34 7.26 22.18
CA LEU A 171 6.72 5.96 22.47
C LEU A 171 7.31 4.85 21.61
N GLN A 172 7.59 5.09 20.33
CA GLN A 172 8.27 4.12 19.47
C GLN A 172 9.67 3.78 20.01
N LYS A 173 10.42 4.78 20.49
CA LYS A 173 11.71 4.56 21.15
C LYS A 173 11.55 3.74 22.43
N ALA A 174 10.51 3.97 23.23
CA ALA A 174 10.23 3.18 24.43
C ALA A 174 9.92 1.71 24.10
N VAL A 175 9.09 1.45 23.09
CA VAL A 175 8.80 0.09 22.61
C VAL A 175 10.08 -0.60 22.13
N LYS A 176 10.91 0.07 21.34
CA LYS A 176 12.18 -0.49 20.84
C LYS A 176 13.18 -0.77 21.97
N GLN A 177 13.30 0.12 22.95
CA GLN A 177 14.16 -0.12 24.11
C GLN A 177 13.65 -1.28 24.97
N PHE A 178 12.34 -1.41 25.14
CA PHE A 178 11.73 -2.55 25.83
C PHE A 178 11.95 -3.86 25.09
N GLN A 179 11.81 -3.86 23.76
CA GLN A 179 12.09 -5.04 22.93
C GLN A 179 13.54 -5.49 23.10
N ASN A 180 14.49 -4.56 23.02
CA ASN A 180 15.91 -4.87 23.20
C ASN A 180 16.19 -5.43 24.59
N TRP A 181 15.69 -4.76 25.63
CA TRP A 181 15.82 -5.23 27.01
C TRP A 181 15.24 -6.64 27.18
N LEU A 182 14.03 -6.87 26.67
CA LEU A 182 13.35 -8.16 26.77
C LEU A 182 14.17 -9.29 26.14
N VAL A 183 14.76 -9.02 24.96
CA VAL A 183 15.61 -9.97 24.25
C VAL A 183 16.96 -10.17 24.95
N ASP A 184 17.55 -9.11 25.47
CA ASP A 184 18.82 -9.14 26.21
C ASP A 184 18.73 -9.98 27.48
N GLU A 185 17.59 -9.95 28.16
CA GLU A 185 17.33 -10.69 29.41
C GLU A 185 16.96 -12.18 29.20
N THR A 186 16.81 -12.63 27.95
CA THR A 186 16.56 -14.06 27.69
C THR A 186 17.81 -14.91 27.96
N SER A 187 17.59 -16.13 28.44
CA SER A 187 18.65 -17.11 28.73
C SER A 187 19.51 -17.46 27.50
N GLU A 188 18.97 -17.25 26.30
CA GLU A 188 19.62 -17.56 25.02
C GLU A 188 19.63 -16.35 24.08
N SER A 189 19.91 -15.16 24.62
CA SER A 189 19.84 -13.90 23.89
C SER A 189 20.60 -13.86 22.55
N ALA A 190 21.70 -14.60 22.40
CA ALA A 190 22.44 -14.69 21.14
C ALA A 190 21.61 -15.28 19.99
N ILE A 191 20.95 -16.43 20.22
CA ILE A 191 20.11 -17.07 19.19
C ILE A 191 18.80 -16.29 19.00
N VAL A 192 18.21 -15.81 20.09
CA VAL A 192 16.98 -14.99 20.04
C VAL A 192 17.20 -13.75 19.16
N LYS A 193 18.32 -13.05 19.33
CA LYS A 193 18.68 -11.89 18.48
C LYS A 193 18.86 -12.25 17.01
N GLN A 194 19.44 -13.42 16.73
CA GLN A 194 19.67 -13.88 15.37
C GLN A 194 18.37 -14.08 14.59
N TYR A 195 17.31 -14.55 15.26
CA TYR A 195 16.01 -14.88 14.63
C TYR A 195 14.90 -13.87 14.98
N LEU A 196 15.25 -12.75 15.63
CA LEU A 196 14.28 -11.74 16.07
C LEU A 196 13.58 -11.03 14.89
N SER A 197 14.26 -10.89 13.75
CA SER A 197 13.71 -10.20 12.56
C SER A 197 12.41 -10.82 12.06
N ASP A 198 12.24 -12.13 12.24
CA ASP A 198 11.16 -12.91 11.66
C ASP A 198 10.01 -13.15 12.66
N VAL A 199 10.09 -12.52 13.85
CA VAL A 199 9.20 -12.78 14.99
C VAL A 199 8.72 -11.47 15.63
N SER A 200 7.40 -11.27 15.64
CA SER A 200 6.78 -10.21 16.42
C SER A 200 6.60 -10.64 17.89
N LEU A 201 7.05 -9.81 18.82
CA LEU A 201 6.81 -9.99 20.26
C LEU A 201 5.48 -9.38 20.73
N ASN A 202 4.72 -8.74 19.82
CA ASN A 202 3.45 -8.03 20.08
C ASN A 202 3.49 -7.20 21.37
N ILE A 203 4.33 -6.16 21.38
CA ILE A 203 4.51 -5.28 22.53
C ILE A 203 3.39 -4.23 22.54
N HIS A 204 2.66 -4.16 23.65
CA HIS A 204 1.55 -3.24 23.86
C HIS A 204 1.93 -2.14 24.86
N VAL A 205 1.57 -0.89 24.57
CA VAL A 205 1.65 0.22 25.53
C VAL A 205 0.40 0.18 26.41
N LEU A 206 0.54 -0.20 27.68
CA LEU A 206 -0.58 -0.23 28.64
C LEU A 206 -0.94 1.17 29.13
N LYS A 207 0.08 1.97 29.45
CA LYS A 207 -0.06 3.34 29.97
C LYS A 207 1.18 4.14 29.60
N HIS A 208 1.02 5.43 29.34
CA HIS A 208 2.15 6.33 29.21
C HIS A 208 1.85 7.72 29.78
N SER A 209 2.90 8.46 30.13
CA SER A 209 2.82 9.85 30.55
C SER A 209 4.04 10.63 30.09
N VAL A 210 3.83 11.89 29.73
CA VAL A 210 4.91 12.84 29.46
C VAL A 210 5.39 13.38 30.80
N VAL A 211 6.65 13.07 31.15
CA VAL A 211 7.31 13.47 32.40
C VAL A 211 7.88 14.88 32.29
N GLU A 212 8.47 15.19 31.14
CA GLU A 212 9.07 16.49 30.84
C GLU A 212 8.95 16.75 29.34
N SER A 213 8.61 17.98 28.94
CA SER A 213 8.63 18.35 27.53
C SER A 213 8.90 19.84 27.36
N GLY A 214 9.63 20.20 26.30
CA GLY A 214 9.92 21.60 26.02
C GLY A 214 10.74 21.82 24.75
N PHE A 215 10.78 23.08 24.32
CA PHE A 215 11.66 23.53 23.25
C PHE A 215 13.03 23.90 23.80
N SER A 216 14.10 23.41 23.18
CA SER A 216 15.47 23.78 23.58
C SER A 216 16.03 24.94 22.76
N ASP A 217 15.66 25.09 21.48
CA ASP A 217 16.28 26.06 20.55
C ASP A 217 15.31 26.59 19.46
N GLY A 218 14.02 26.73 19.77
CA GLY A 218 13.00 27.27 18.84
C GLY A 218 12.53 26.33 17.72
N SER A 219 13.34 25.34 17.32
CA SER A 219 12.99 24.33 16.30
C SER A 219 13.09 22.87 16.79
N LYS A 220 13.68 22.62 17.96
CA LYS A 220 13.80 21.28 18.53
C LYS A 220 12.86 21.11 19.71
N PHE A 221 12.01 20.10 19.65
CA PHE A 221 11.13 19.71 20.74
C PHE A 221 11.66 18.44 21.39
N ARG A 222 11.87 18.48 22.69
CA ARG A 222 12.27 17.33 23.51
C ARG A 222 11.09 16.87 24.34
N THR A 223 10.91 15.56 24.43
CA THR A 223 9.96 14.91 25.34
C THR A 223 10.65 13.80 26.11
N VAL A 224 10.28 13.63 27.38
CA VAL A 224 10.65 12.52 28.24
C VAL A 224 9.37 11.77 28.57
N ILE A 225 9.27 10.53 28.11
CA ILE A 225 8.07 9.70 28.28
C ILE A 225 8.39 8.55 29.22
N SER A 226 7.52 8.30 30.19
CA SER A 226 7.45 7.03 30.91
C SER A 226 6.30 6.22 30.31
N ALA A 227 6.58 4.98 29.88
CA ALA A 227 5.62 4.07 29.29
C ALA A 227 5.68 2.69 29.96
N GLN A 228 4.52 2.18 30.37
CA GLN A 228 4.32 0.81 30.84
C GLN A 228 3.96 -0.07 29.64
N LEU A 229 4.73 -1.13 29.44
CA LEU A 229 4.71 -1.99 28.26
C LEU A 229 4.48 -3.45 28.66
N ASP A 230 3.85 -4.21 27.78
CA ASP A 230 3.51 -5.63 27.98
C ASP A 230 3.78 -6.42 26.69
N ALA A 231 4.61 -7.45 26.77
CA ALA A 231 4.91 -8.33 25.64
C ALA A 231 3.98 -9.54 25.61
N ARG A 232 3.35 -9.77 24.45
CA ARG A 232 2.43 -10.91 24.23
C ARG A 232 2.82 -11.70 22.97
N PRO A 233 3.99 -12.37 22.97
CA PRO A 233 4.43 -13.13 21.80
C PRO A 233 3.42 -14.19 21.40
N ALA A 234 3.34 -14.48 20.11
CA ALA A 234 2.59 -15.61 19.57
C ALA A 234 3.02 -16.94 20.21
N GLU A 235 2.13 -17.93 20.26
CA GLU A 235 2.44 -19.23 20.89
C GLU A 235 3.58 -19.98 20.18
N ASN A 236 3.80 -19.73 18.89
CA ASN A 236 4.90 -20.29 18.11
C ASN A 236 6.19 -19.46 18.14
N ALA A 237 6.16 -18.25 18.72
CA ALA A 237 7.29 -17.31 18.71
C ALA A 237 8.58 -17.91 19.31
N PRO A 238 8.53 -18.64 20.45
CA PRO A 238 9.75 -19.20 21.04
C PRO A 238 10.44 -20.24 20.14
N CYS A 239 9.69 -21.05 19.37
CA CYS A 239 10.30 -22.01 18.42
C CYS A 239 11.00 -21.30 17.28
N LYS A 240 10.39 -20.23 16.72
CA LYS A 240 11.04 -19.43 15.68
C LYS A 240 12.31 -18.76 16.19
N LEU A 241 12.27 -18.18 17.38
CA LEU A 241 13.43 -17.52 18.02
C LEU A 241 14.57 -18.50 18.37
N LEU A 242 14.26 -19.77 18.58
CA LEU A 242 15.24 -20.84 18.83
C LEU A 242 15.62 -21.62 17.57
N ASN A 243 15.05 -21.28 16.41
CA ASN A 243 15.17 -22.03 15.15
C ASN A 243 14.83 -23.53 15.31
N LEU A 244 13.69 -23.80 15.95
CA LEU A 244 13.16 -25.15 16.18
C LEU A 244 11.88 -25.37 15.37
N ASP A 245 11.61 -26.63 15.05
CA ASP A 245 10.36 -27.02 14.40
C ASP A 245 9.15 -26.68 15.28
N SER A 246 8.06 -26.25 14.65
CA SER A 246 6.84 -25.82 15.34
C SER A 246 6.24 -26.87 16.28
N GLN A 247 6.47 -28.17 16.03
CA GLN A 247 5.96 -29.26 16.87
C GLN A 247 6.42 -29.19 18.34
N TYR A 248 7.51 -28.48 18.63
CA TYR A 248 8.01 -28.31 20.00
C TYR A 248 7.31 -27.18 20.77
N CYS A 249 6.51 -26.36 20.09
CA CYS A 249 5.74 -25.26 20.70
C CYS A 249 4.32 -25.66 21.11
N PHE A 250 3.87 -26.86 20.74
CA PHE A 250 2.52 -27.34 20.98
C PHE A 250 2.55 -28.70 21.71
N ALA A 251 1.46 -29.03 22.41
CA ALA A 251 1.36 -30.30 23.12
C ALA A 251 1.31 -31.49 22.13
N PRO A 252 1.94 -32.64 22.44
CA PRO A 252 1.89 -33.82 21.57
C PRO A 252 0.45 -34.32 21.42
N GLY A 253 -0.06 -34.30 20.18
CA GLY A 253 -1.45 -34.65 19.86
C GLY A 253 -2.30 -33.47 19.41
N GLU A 254 -1.84 -32.23 19.61
CA GLU A 254 -2.38 -31.03 18.96
C GLU A 254 -1.72 -30.83 17.59
N GLY A 255 -1.81 -31.85 16.75
CA GLY A 255 -1.50 -31.71 15.33
C GLY A 255 -2.59 -30.88 14.68
N ASN A 256 -2.25 -29.68 14.22
CA ASN A 256 -3.03 -28.81 13.34
C ASN A 256 -4.55 -28.99 13.46
N GLN A 257 -5.12 -28.64 14.62
CA GLN A 257 -6.53 -28.29 14.60
C GLN A 257 -6.66 -26.97 13.86
N THR A 258 -7.20 -27.06 12.64
CA THR A 258 -7.95 -26.00 11.97
C THR A 258 -9.11 -25.57 12.85
N GLY A 259 -8.80 -24.85 13.93
CA GLY A 259 -9.72 -24.04 14.72
C GLY A 259 -9.73 -22.63 14.15
N GLU A 260 -10.92 -22.07 14.00
CA GLU A 260 -11.19 -20.84 13.28
C GLU A 260 -10.28 -19.66 13.67
N LYS A 261 -9.63 -19.11 12.64
CA LYS A 261 -9.09 -17.75 12.49
C LYS A 261 -9.18 -16.85 13.73
N GLN A 262 -8.06 -16.71 14.42
CA GLN A 262 -7.49 -15.37 14.55
C GLN A 262 -6.20 -15.35 13.75
N LYS A 263 -6.26 -14.66 12.61
CA LYS A 263 -5.16 -14.46 11.67
C LYS A 263 -4.02 -13.75 12.42
N GLU A 264 -3.03 -14.50 12.90
CA GLU A 264 -1.72 -13.93 13.17
C GLU A 264 -1.13 -13.55 11.83
N VAL A 265 -0.90 -12.27 11.64
CA VAL A 265 -0.43 -11.72 10.39
C VAL A 265 1.03 -11.35 10.61
N ALA A 266 1.96 -12.15 10.07
CA ALA A 266 3.40 -11.89 10.14
C ALA A 266 3.72 -10.52 9.52
N TRP A 267 4.53 -9.65 10.13
CA TRP A 267 4.81 -8.32 9.59
C TRP A 267 6.12 -8.35 8.82
N VAL A 268 6.12 -7.80 7.60
CA VAL A 268 7.25 -7.76 6.67
C VAL A 268 7.49 -6.33 6.20
N SER A 269 8.71 -6.02 5.79
CA SER A 269 9.07 -4.69 5.33
C SER A 269 8.62 -4.47 3.88
N LEU A 270 7.76 -3.47 3.67
CA LEU A 270 7.43 -2.95 2.35
C LEU A 270 8.18 -1.63 2.14
N SER A 271 9.19 -1.64 1.27
CA SER A 271 9.82 -0.41 0.79
C SER A 271 9.01 0.17 -0.35
N VAL A 272 8.36 1.31 -0.12
CA VAL A 272 7.56 2.00 -1.13
C VAL A 272 8.39 3.13 -1.73
N ARG A 273 8.56 3.10 -3.05
CA ARG A 273 9.27 4.14 -3.81
C ARG A 273 8.39 4.60 -4.95
N SER A 274 8.42 5.89 -5.25
CA SER A 274 7.80 6.40 -6.46
C SER A 274 8.75 7.26 -7.30
N ASN A 275 8.35 7.57 -8.53
CA ASN A 275 9.02 8.52 -9.41
C ASN A 275 8.86 9.98 -8.97
N GLN A 276 8.08 10.25 -7.91
CA GLN A 276 7.79 11.57 -7.37
C GLN A 276 8.28 11.69 -5.91
N TYR A 277 8.59 12.91 -5.49
CA TYR A 277 8.92 13.22 -4.10
C TYR A 277 7.75 13.92 -3.39
N ALA A 278 7.68 13.83 -2.06
CA ALA A 278 6.59 14.44 -1.26
C ALA A 278 5.19 14.01 -1.71
N ASP A 279 5.05 12.75 -2.16
CA ASP A 279 3.78 12.07 -2.29
C ASP A 279 3.29 11.57 -0.92
N ARG A 280 2.09 11.01 -0.86
CA ARG A 280 1.46 10.48 0.34
C ARG A 280 1.21 8.99 0.13
N VAL A 281 1.87 8.18 0.95
CA VAL A 281 1.74 6.72 0.97
C VAL A 281 0.71 6.33 2.01
N ILE A 282 -0.28 5.56 1.58
CA ILE A 282 -1.38 5.04 2.39
C ILE A 282 -1.41 3.53 2.21
N VAL A 283 -1.42 2.78 3.30
CA VAL A 283 -1.58 1.33 3.31
C VAL A 283 -2.81 0.98 4.14
N ASP A 284 -3.78 0.30 3.53
CA ASP A 284 -5.07 -0.06 4.13
C ASP A 284 -5.81 1.12 4.78
N GLY A 285 -5.70 2.30 4.17
CA GLY A 285 -6.32 3.53 4.68
C GLY A 285 -5.51 4.27 5.75
N VAL A 286 -4.34 3.76 6.16
CA VAL A 286 -3.44 4.40 7.14
C VAL A 286 -2.30 5.13 6.41
N GLN A 287 -2.04 6.39 6.75
CA GLN A 287 -1.01 7.21 6.11
C GLN A 287 0.36 7.02 6.77
N TYR A 288 1.40 6.72 5.97
CA TYR A 288 2.75 6.41 6.44
C TYR A 288 3.82 7.46 6.08
N GLY A 289 3.44 8.53 5.38
CA GLY A 289 4.35 9.61 4.99
C GLY A 289 4.58 9.66 3.48
N SER A 290 5.76 10.08 3.04
CA SER A 290 6.13 10.25 1.62
C SER A 290 7.23 9.30 1.18
N THR A 291 7.22 8.89 -0.08
CA THR A 291 8.28 8.06 -0.64
C THR A 291 9.62 8.80 -0.72
N PRO A 292 10.76 8.08 -0.57
CA PRO A 292 10.85 6.67 -0.20
C PRO A 292 10.48 6.46 1.27
N VAL A 293 9.60 5.49 1.54
CA VAL A 293 9.18 5.12 2.90
C VAL A 293 9.26 3.61 3.05
N GLU A 294 9.67 3.17 4.23
CA GLU A 294 9.69 1.77 4.61
C GLU A 294 8.62 1.56 5.67
N VAL A 295 7.67 0.66 5.39
CA VAL A 295 6.52 0.39 6.26
C VAL A 295 6.51 -1.08 6.63
N LEU A 296 6.39 -1.36 7.92
CA LEU A 296 6.12 -2.71 8.41
C LEU A 296 4.62 -2.93 8.30
N ILE A 297 4.22 -3.89 7.50
CA ILE A 297 2.82 -4.26 7.29
C ILE A 297 2.68 -5.79 7.35
N PRO A 298 1.50 -6.30 7.70
CA PRO A 298 1.35 -7.73 7.84
C PRO A 298 1.41 -8.48 6.48
N VAL A 299 1.52 -9.80 6.51
CA VAL A 299 1.53 -10.64 5.31
C VAL A 299 0.12 -10.90 4.85
N GLY A 300 -0.10 -10.75 3.56
CA GLY A 300 -1.42 -10.87 2.97
C GLY A 300 -1.68 -9.75 2.01
N LYS A 301 -2.95 -9.53 1.71
CA LYS A 301 -3.37 -8.56 0.72
C LYS A 301 -3.49 -7.19 1.36
N HIS A 302 -2.72 -6.26 0.85
CA HIS A 302 -2.67 -4.88 1.29
C HIS A 302 -3.05 -3.96 0.15
N HIS A 303 -3.90 -3.00 0.47
CA HIS A 303 -4.32 -1.97 -0.47
C HIS A 303 -3.39 -0.77 -0.31
N ILE A 304 -2.54 -0.55 -1.31
CA ILE A 304 -1.57 0.54 -1.30
C ILE A 304 -2.07 1.65 -2.22
N ILE A 305 -2.26 2.83 -1.63
CA ILE A 305 -2.57 4.05 -2.36
C ILE A 305 -1.38 5.00 -2.19
N ILE A 306 -0.81 5.45 -3.30
CA ILE A 306 0.18 6.52 -3.30
C ILE A 306 -0.43 7.66 -4.08
N GLU A 307 -0.56 8.80 -3.43
CA GLU A 307 -1.22 9.96 -4.01
C GLU A 307 -0.36 11.20 -3.86
N LYS A 308 -0.40 12.04 -4.88
CA LYS A 308 0.26 13.33 -4.89
C LYS A 308 -0.67 14.30 -5.59
N GLU A 309 -0.76 15.52 -5.08
CA GLU A 309 -1.53 16.57 -5.74
C GLU A 309 -1.02 16.76 -7.18
N GLY A 310 -1.93 16.76 -8.15
CA GLY A 310 -1.60 16.82 -9.58
C GLY A 310 -1.29 15.47 -10.25
N TYR A 311 -1.31 14.35 -9.51
CA TYR A 311 -1.03 13.00 -10.05
C TYR A 311 -2.21 12.05 -9.85
N ARG A 312 -2.42 11.12 -10.79
CA ARG A 312 -3.38 10.03 -10.58
C ARG A 312 -2.86 9.16 -9.44
N SER A 313 -3.68 8.93 -8.43
CA SER A 313 -3.34 8.04 -7.32
C SER A 313 -2.94 6.67 -7.87
N PHE A 314 -1.72 6.24 -7.57
CA PHE A 314 -1.33 4.86 -7.80
C PHE A 314 -2.09 4.02 -6.79
N ASN A 315 -2.94 3.12 -7.27
CA ASN A 315 -3.74 2.23 -6.44
C ASN A 315 -3.42 0.79 -6.85
N SER A 316 -2.96 -0.01 -5.89
CA SER A 316 -2.62 -1.41 -6.13
C SER A 316 -2.95 -2.26 -4.90
N GLU A 317 -3.66 -3.37 -5.14
CA GLU A 317 -3.72 -4.46 -4.17
C GLU A 317 -2.51 -5.36 -4.42
N ILE A 318 -1.63 -5.45 -3.44
CA ILE A 318 -0.46 -6.32 -3.48
C ILE A 318 -0.59 -7.39 -2.43
N GLU A 319 -0.15 -8.60 -2.77
CA GLU A 319 0.03 -9.66 -1.79
C GLU A 319 1.47 -9.60 -1.28
N VAL A 320 1.62 -9.37 0.02
CA VAL A 320 2.91 -9.21 0.68
C VAL A 320 3.18 -10.50 1.43
N THR A 321 4.18 -11.25 1.00
CA THR A 321 4.53 -12.56 1.59
C THR A 321 5.94 -12.58 2.20
N ALA A 322 6.78 -11.60 1.85
CA ALA A 322 8.13 -11.37 2.34
C ALA A 322 8.51 -9.90 2.11
N ASP A 323 9.70 -9.49 2.58
CA ASP A 323 10.25 -8.16 2.32
C ASP A 323 10.28 -7.88 0.82
N GLN A 324 9.65 -6.78 0.41
CA GLN A 324 9.56 -6.42 -1.00
C GLN A 324 9.58 -4.92 -1.22
N THR A 325 10.00 -4.53 -2.42
CA THR A 325 9.96 -3.13 -2.85
C THR A 325 8.83 -2.93 -3.83
N LEU A 326 7.87 -2.08 -3.48
CA LEU A 326 6.88 -1.58 -4.42
C LEU A 326 7.41 -0.31 -5.08
N ARG A 327 7.60 -0.36 -6.40
CA ARG A 327 7.89 0.83 -7.21
C ARG A 327 6.62 1.30 -7.90
N ALA A 328 6.13 2.45 -7.50
CA ALA A 328 5.00 3.10 -8.14
C ALA A 328 5.48 4.12 -9.18
N VAL A 329 4.79 4.15 -10.31
CA VAL A 329 4.92 5.23 -11.28
C VAL A 329 3.63 6.04 -11.19
N LEU A 330 3.70 7.18 -10.51
CA LEU A 330 2.64 8.17 -10.59
C LEU A 330 2.76 8.87 -11.93
N ASN A 331 1.73 8.67 -12.73
CA ASN A 331 1.47 9.52 -13.87
C ASN A 331 0.80 10.78 -13.33
N GLU A 332 1.21 11.93 -13.83
CA GLU A 332 0.42 13.14 -13.64
C GLU A 332 -1.04 12.80 -13.97
N TYR A 333 -1.98 13.45 -13.30
CA TYR A 333 -3.22 13.67 -14.01
C TYR A 333 -2.77 14.28 -15.32
N GLU A 334 -2.95 13.55 -16.43
CA GLU A 334 -3.27 14.28 -17.63
C GLU A 334 -4.47 15.10 -17.19
N ASN A 335 -4.22 16.35 -16.79
CA ASN A 335 -5.17 17.42 -16.84
C ASN A 335 -5.44 17.57 -18.32
N VAL A 336 -6.08 16.55 -18.91
CA VAL A 336 -6.80 16.69 -20.15
C VAL A 336 -7.84 17.70 -19.75
N LEU A 337 -7.52 18.97 -19.99
CA LEU A 337 -8.43 20.07 -19.82
C LEU A 337 -9.72 19.61 -20.50
N LYS A 338 -10.79 19.49 -19.73
CA LYS A 338 -12.10 19.13 -20.29
C LYS A 338 -12.87 20.42 -20.47
N PRO A 339 -13.53 20.62 -21.62
CA PRO A 339 -14.47 21.72 -21.76
C PRO A 339 -15.48 21.67 -20.61
N GLY A 340 -15.73 22.80 -19.97
CA GLY A 340 -16.73 22.90 -18.90
C GLY A 340 -16.23 22.50 -17.51
N HIS A 341 -14.95 22.10 -17.35
CA HIS A 341 -14.39 21.86 -16.02
C HIS A 341 -14.41 23.15 -15.19
N LYS A 342 -14.91 23.08 -13.95
CA LYS A 342 -15.09 24.23 -13.07
C LYS A 342 -14.07 24.20 -11.93
N PHE A 343 -13.42 25.34 -11.67
CA PHE A 343 -12.50 25.50 -10.55
C PHE A 343 -12.50 26.96 -10.06
N ALA A 344 -11.88 27.23 -8.92
CA ALA A 344 -11.66 28.58 -8.43
C ALA A 344 -10.29 28.63 -7.74
N ASP A 345 -9.45 29.59 -8.13
CA ASP A 345 -8.16 29.77 -7.50
C ASP A 345 -8.32 30.28 -6.06
N SER A 346 -7.31 30.01 -5.22
CA SER A 346 -7.27 30.55 -3.86
C SER A 346 -6.67 31.96 -3.87
N LEU A 347 -7.27 32.86 -3.10
CA LEU A 347 -6.73 34.18 -2.79
C LEU A 347 -5.97 34.13 -1.46
N LYS A 348 -5.06 35.09 -1.26
CA LYS A 348 -4.40 35.28 0.04
C LYS A 348 -5.47 35.50 1.13
N GLY A 349 -5.35 34.80 2.26
CA GLY A 349 -6.30 34.87 3.38
C GLY A 349 -7.50 33.90 3.29
N ASN A 350 -7.36 32.77 2.59
CA ASN A 350 -8.37 31.70 2.47
C ASN A 350 -9.70 32.10 1.79
N ALA A 351 -9.74 33.25 1.09
CA ALA A 351 -10.85 33.60 0.19
C ALA A 351 -10.69 32.90 -1.17
N LYS A 352 -11.78 32.79 -1.95
CA LYS A 352 -11.76 32.20 -3.29
C LYS A 352 -11.87 33.26 -4.38
N ALA A 353 -11.11 33.08 -5.45
CA ALA A 353 -11.27 33.81 -6.70
C ALA A 353 -12.62 33.46 -7.36
N PRO A 354 -13.05 34.20 -8.40
CA PRO A 354 -14.24 33.83 -9.17
C PRO A 354 -14.16 32.38 -9.69
N GLU A 355 -15.30 31.69 -9.74
CA GLU A 355 -15.38 30.38 -10.39
C GLU A 355 -15.08 30.51 -11.88
N MET A 356 -14.17 29.69 -12.38
CA MET A 356 -13.66 29.66 -13.74
C MET A 356 -14.10 28.37 -14.41
N ILE A 357 -14.36 28.44 -15.72
CA ILE A 357 -14.78 27.31 -16.55
C ILE A 357 -13.80 27.16 -17.71
N THR A 358 -13.24 25.96 -17.85
CA THR A 358 -12.23 25.63 -18.85
C THR A 358 -12.80 25.53 -20.27
N MET A 359 -12.09 26.14 -21.21
CA MET A 359 -12.19 26.00 -22.66
C MET A 359 -10.89 25.41 -23.21
N ILE A 360 -10.99 24.54 -24.22
CA ILE A 360 -9.82 23.83 -24.77
C ILE A 360 -9.51 24.31 -26.17
N LYS A 361 -8.25 24.12 -26.60
CA LYS A 361 -7.84 24.27 -27.99
C LYS A 361 -8.74 23.45 -28.92
N GLY A 362 -9.04 23.96 -30.10
CA GLY A 362 -9.94 23.31 -31.03
C GLY A 362 -10.39 24.23 -32.16
N GLU A 363 -11.24 23.70 -33.02
CA GLU A 363 -11.87 24.45 -34.10
C GLU A 363 -13.28 24.87 -33.69
N TYR A 364 -13.57 26.15 -33.86
CA TYR A 364 -14.83 26.76 -33.45
C TYR A 364 -15.39 27.60 -34.60
N LEU A 365 -16.72 27.68 -34.66
CA LEU A 365 -17.43 28.49 -35.65
C LEU A 365 -18.04 29.72 -34.94
N LEU A 366 -17.64 30.90 -35.39
CA LEU A 366 -17.98 32.22 -34.83
C LEU A 366 -18.60 33.12 -35.89
N GLY A 367 -19.03 34.32 -35.49
CA GLY A 367 -19.67 35.31 -36.35
C GLY A 367 -21.15 35.01 -36.61
N ASP A 368 -21.79 35.90 -37.35
CA ASP A 368 -23.21 35.72 -37.69
C ASP A 368 -23.42 34.39 -38.43
N GLN A 369 -24.43 33.64 -38.00
CA GLN A 369 -24.73 32.28 -38.48
C GLN A 369 -23.51 31.33 -38.50
N ALA A 370 -22.54 31.54 -37.59
CA ALA A 370 -21.35 30.70 -37.46
C ALA A 370 -20.49 30.66 -38.74
N SER A 371 -20.43 31.77 -39.49
CA SER A 371 -19.79 31.85 -40.81
C SER A 371 -18.25 31.86 -40.80
N ARG A 372 -17.61 32.06 -39.63
CA ARG A 372 -16.15 32.21 -39.49
C ARG A 372 -15.57 31.07 -38.66
N GLN A 373 -14.79 30.18 -39.28
CA GLN A 373 -14.05 29.13 -38.57
C GLN A 373 -12.74 29.67 -38.00
N ILE A 374 -12.49 29.42 -36.73
CA ILE A 374 -11.26 29.80 -36.02
C ILE A 374 -10.68 28.60 -35.29
N ARG A 375 -9.36 28.48 -35.34
CA ARG A 375 -8.60 27.53 -34.53
C ARG A 375 -8.08 28.23 -33.29
N LEU A 376 -8.62 27.87 -32.13
CA LEU A 376 -8.05 28.24 -30.84
C LEU A 376 -6.85 27.32 -30.58
N ASP A 377 -5.66 27.89 -30.47
CA ASP A 377 -4.39 27.16 -30.34
C ASP A 377 -4.00 26.86 -28.89
N HIS A 378 -4.63 27.52 -27.93
CA HIS A 378 -4.39 27.36 -26.50
C HIS A 378 -5.68 27.03 -25.75
N ALA A 379 -5.54 26.61 -24.50
CA ALA A 379 -6.67 26.47 -23.57
C ALA A 379 -6.73 27.69 -22.64
N PHE A 380 -7.92 28.01 -22.16
CA PHE A 380 -8.12 29.10 -21.20
C PHE A 380 -9.24 28.75 -20.24
N ALA A 381 -9.38 29.49 -19.15
CA ALA A 381 -10.58 29.43 -18.33
C ALA A 381 -11.23 30.82 -18.24
N LEU A 382 -12.54 30.91 -18.41
CA LEU A 382 -13.30 32.16 -18.33
C LEU A 382 -14.21 32.11 -17.09
N SER A 383 -14.46 33.25 -16.44
CA SER A 383 -15.31 33.28 -15.24
C SER A 383 -16.76 32.84 -15.55
N ALA A 384 -17.33 32.00 -14.70
CA ALA A 384 -18.65 31.40 -14.86
C ALA A 384 -19.79 32.44 -14.91
N THR A 385 -19.58 33.59 -14.28
CA THR A 385 -20.48 34.75 -14.22
C THR A 385 -19.70 36.03 -14.56
N PRO A 386 -20.37 37.16 -14.85
CA PRO A 386 -19.74 38.48 -14.76
C PRO A 386 -19.18 38.69 -13.36
N ILE A 387 -18.15 39.51 -13.23
CA ILE A 387 -17.63 39.90 -11.92
C ILE A 387 -18.73 40.60 -11.14
N THR A 388 -18.99 40.10 -9.94
CA THR A 388 -20.06 40.60 -9.08
C THR A 388 -19.62 41.83 -8.29
N VAL A 389 -20.59 42.59 -7.80
CA VAL A 389 -20.36 43.73 -6.89
C VAL A 389 -19.54 43.29 -5.67
N GLY A 390 -19.83 42.14 -5.06
CA GLY A 390 -19.08 41.65 -3.89
C GLY A 390 -17.63 41.25 -4.21
N GLN A 391 -17.38 40.68 -5.40
CA GLN A 391 -16.02 40.37 -5.86
C GLN A 391 -15.23 41.65 -6.15
N PHE A 392 -15.84 42.62 -6.82
CA PHE A 392 -15.22 43.92 -7.10
C PHE A 392 -14.97 44.73 -5.82
N GLU A 393 -15.90 44.69 -4.87
CA GLU A 393 -15.75 45.30 -3.56
C GLU A 393 -14.56 44.73 -2.79
N THR A 394 -14.28 43.43 -2.90
CA THR A 394 -13.09 42.82 -2.28
C THR A 394 -11.82 43.43 -2.84
N PHE A 395 -11.74 43.63 -4.17
CA PHE A 395 -10.62 44.30 -4.81
C PHE A 395 -10.45 45.74 -4.29
N VAL A 396 -11.54 46.52 -4.27
CA VAL A 396 -11.52 47.92 -3.79
C VAL A 396 -11.09 47.98 -2.33
N ASN A 397 -11.63 47.13 -1.46
CA ASN A 397 -11.30 47.13 -0.03
C ASN A 397 -9.84 46.76 0.24
N GLN A 398 -9.23 45.87 -0.56
CA GLN A 398 -7.83 45.47 -0.38
C GLN A 398 -6.82 46.45 -0.97
N THR A 399 -7.22 47.25 -1.96
CA THR A 399 -6.30 48.11 -2.71
C THR A 399 -6.55 49.60 -2.52
N SER A 400 -7.69 49.97 -1.93
CA SER A 400 -8.20 51.35 -1.91
C SER A 400 -8.35 51.96 -3.31
N TYR A 401 -8.62 51.12 -4.32
CA TYR A 401 -8.75 51.55 -5.71
C TYR A 401 -9.95 52.48 -5.92
N GLN A 402 -9.76 53.53 -6.72
CA GLN A 402 -10.83 54.43 -7.17
C GLN A 402 -11.05 54.23 -8.67
N THR A 403 -12.31 54.01 -9.06
CA THR A 403 -12.71 53.78 -10.45
C THR A 403 -12.71 55.06 -11.29
N ASP A 404 -12.62 54.93 -12.61
CA ASP A 404 -12.78 56.06 -13.53
C ASP A 404 -14.13 56.78 -13.33
N ALA A 405 -15.20 56.03 -13.00
CA ALA A 405 -16.52 56.59 -12.70
C ALA A 405 -16.52 57.41 -11.40
N GLU A 406 -15.83 56.94 -10.36
CA GLU A 406 -15.68 57.68 -9.09
C GLU A 406 -14.83 58.94 -9.29
N LEU A 407 -13.74 58.86 -10.06
CA LEU A 407 -12.88 60.01 -10.35
C LEU A 407 -13.58 61.09 -11.17
N LYS A 408 -14.38 60.69 -12.15
CA LYS A 408 -15.15 61.63 -13.01
C LYS A 408 -16.51 62.00 -12.41
N ASN A 409 -16.93 61.30 -11.36
CA ASN A 409 -18.23 61.39 -10.72
C ASN A 409 -19.41 61.23 -11.69
N ILE A 410 -19.25 60.40 -12.72
CA ILE A 410 -20.27 60.13 -13.75
C ILE A 410 -20.27 58.65 -14.15
N CYS A 411 -21.47 58.13 -14.45
CA CYS A 411 -21.66 56.86 -15.13
C CYS A 411 -22.68 57.02 -16.26
N ILE A 412 -22.41 56.41 -17.41
CA ILE A 412 -23.28 56.50 -18.59
C ILE A 412 -24.47 55.55 -18.46
N THR A 413 -25.65 56.01 -18.88
CA THR A 413 -26.85 55.20 -19.08
C THR A 413 -27.40 55.40 -20.49
N VAL A 414 -28.35 54.56 -20.86
CA VAL A 414 -29.27 54.86 -21.95
C VAL A 414 -30.59 55.30 -21.34
N ASP A 415 -31.10 56.47 -21.71
CA ASP A 415 -32.43 56.95 -21.35
C ASP A 415 -33.15 57.43 -22.61
N ASN A 416 -34.37 56.96 -22.84
CA ASN A 416 -35.14 57.26 -24.07
C ASN A 416 -34.35 57.13 -25.39
N SER A 417 -33.47 56.11 -25.47
CA SER A 417 -32.57 55.86 -26.61
C SER A 417 -31.42 56.87 -26.80
N GLU A 418 -31.20 57.76 -25.85
CA GLU A 418 -30.04 58.66 -25.81
C GLU A 418 -29.02 58.20 -24.77
N VAL A 419 -27.74 58.32 -25.12
CA VAL A 419 -26.62 58.03 -24.21
C VAL A 419 -26.41 59.25 -23.32
N THR A 420 -26.70 59.12 -22.04
CA THR A 420 -26.68 60.25 -21.09
C THR A 420 -25.77 59.96 -19.88
N PRO A 421 -24.98 60.94 -19.41
CA PRO A 421 -24.25 60.80 -18.18
C PRO A 421 -25.17 60.99 -16.97
N ILE A 422 -25.09 60.08 -16.00
CA ILE A 422 -25.68 60.22 -14.68
C ILE A 422 -24.60 60.76 -13.74
N ALA A 423 -24.81 61.95 -13.19
CA ALA A 423 -23.94 62.52 -12.17
C ALA A 423 -24.04 61.73 -10.85
N GLU A 424 -22.96 61.72 -10.06
CA GLU A 424 -22.91 61.04 -8.75
C GLU A 424 -23.18 59.53 -8.83
N SER A 425 -22.89 58.94 -9.99
CA SER A 425 -23.12 57.52 -10.26
C SER A 425 -21.83 56.78 -10.57
N TYR A 426 -21.68 55.62 -9.95
CA TYR A 426 -20.51 54.74 -10.02
C TYR A 426 -20.90 53.33 -9.56
N TRP A 427 -19.95 52.40 -9.46
CA TRP A 427 -20.25 50.98 -9.26
C TRP A 427 -21.02 50.61 -7.98
N ARG A 428 -20.97 51.44 -6.91
CA ARG A 428 -21.80 51.24 -5.71
C ARG A 428 -23.21 51.83 -5.84
N ASN A 429 -23.40 52.76 -6.77
CA ASN A 429 -24.65 53.48 -7.02
C ASN A 429 -24.86 53.73 -8.52
N PRO A 430 -25.19 52.71 -9.32
CA PRO A 430 -25.27 52.84 -10.78
C PRO A 430 -26.61 53.44 -11.30
N GLY A 431 -27.42 54.00 -10.40
CA GLY A 431 -28.77 54.49 -10.72
C GLY A 431 -29.89 53.48 -10.45
N PHE A 432 -29.57 52.28 -9.95
CA PHE A 432 -30.54 51.28 -9.49
C PHE A 432 -29.97 50.45 -8.34
N LYS A 433 -30.84 49.73 -7.62
CA LYS A 433 -30.43 48.88 -6.49
C LYS A 433 -29.66 47.66 -6.98
N GLN A 434 -28.51 47.39 -6.36
CA GLN A 434 -27.70 46.20 -6.61
C GLN A 434 -27.48 45.40 -5.33
N SER A 435 -27.32 44.09 -5.47
CA SER A 435 -26.88 43.19 -4.39
C SER A 435 -25.41 42.83 -4.59
N ALA A 436 -24.78 42.22 -3.58
CA ALA A 436 -23.43 41.67 -3.72
C ALA A 436 -23.30 40.62 -4.86
N GLN A 437 -24.42 40.01 -5.27
CA GLN A 437 -24.49 39.04 -6.37
C GLN A 437 -24.92 39.67 -7.70
N SER A 438 -25.16 40.98 -7.77
CA SER A 438 -25.37 41.67 -9.04
C SER A 438 -24.04 41.81 -9.78
N PRO A 439 -24.04 41.87 -11.13
CA PRO A 439 -22.82 42.20 -11.87
C PRO A 439 -22.35 43.61 -11.51
N ALA A 440 -21.05 43.78 -11.33
CA ALA A 440 -20.44 45.10 -11.16
C ALA A 440 -20.55 45.87 -12.48
N VAL A 441 -21.17 47.04 -12.43
CA VAL A 441 -21.38 47.95 -13.58
C VAL A 441 -20.82 49.33 -13.26
N CYS A 442 -20.89 50.27 -14.19
CA CYS A 442 -20.17 51.54 -14.09
C CYS A 442 -18.66 51.32 -13.90
N ILE A 443 -18.14 50.31 -14.61
CA ILE A 443 -16.74 49.92 -14.63
C ILE A 443 -16.18 50.26 -16.01
N SER A 444 -15.09 51.03 -16.07
CA SER A 444 -14.39 51.26 -17.34
C SER A 444 -13.54 50.05 -17.72
N LYS A 445 -13.05 50.00 -18.96
CA LYS A 445 -12.09 48.95 -19.35
C LYS A 445 -10.80 49.06 -18.52
N ASN A 446 -10.38 50.27 -18.16
CA ASN A 446 -9.19 50.48 -17.33
C ASN A 446 -9.36 49.86 -15.94
N ASP A 447 -10.54 50.05 -15.33
CA ASP A 447 -10.90 49.48 -14.04
C ASP A 447 -10.91 47.95 -14.09
N ALA A 448 -11.47 47.38 -15.16
CA ALA A 448 -11.50 45.94 -15.37
C ALA A 448 -10.09 45.35 -15.53
N VAL A 449 -9.19 46.04 -16.24
CA VAL A 449 -7.77 45.65 -16.38
C VAL A 449 -7.01 45.80 -15.05
N ALA A 450 -7.32 46.81 -14.24
CA ALA A 450 -6.74 46.96 -12.91
C ALA A 450 -7.13 45.77 -12.01
N TYR A 451 -8.40 45.35 -12.06
CA TYR A 451 -8.89 44.18 -11.35
C TYR A 451 -8.15 42.89 -11.77
N THR A 452 -7.94 42.65 -13.07
CA THR A 452 -7.23 41.45 -13.53
C THR A 452 -5.76 41.43 -13.11
N ARG A 453 -5.11 42.59 -13.06
CA ARG A 453 -3.73 42.73 -12.57
C ARG A 453 -3.64 42.42 -11.08
N TRP A 454 -4.54 42.98 -10.27
CA TRP A 454 -4.61 42.67 -8.85
C TRP A 454 -4.84 41.17 -8.62
N LEU A 455 -5.80 40.58 -9.34
CA LEU A 455 -6.11 39.16 -9.18
C LEU A 455 -4.93 38.26 -9.57
N SER A 456 -4.17 38.66 -10.60
CA SER A 456 -2.93 37.97 -10.98
C SER A 456 -1.89 38.00 -9.86
N GLN A 457 -1.73 39.14 -9.19
CA GLN A 457 -0.82 39.28 -8.05
C GLN A 457 -1.28 38.51 -6.81
N GLN A 458 -2.60 38.36 -6.61
CA GLN A 458 -3.15 37.60 -5.48
C GLN A 458 -2.96 36.10 -5.64
N THR A 459 -3.15 35.59 -6.87
CA THR A 459 -3.19 34.15 -7.15
C THR A 459 -1.87 33.58 -7.66
N GLY A 460 -0.99 34.43 -8.22
CA GLY A 460 0.22 33.99 -8.92
C GLY A 460 -0.02 33.52 -10.36
N PHE A 461 -1.27 33.46 -10.82
CA PHE A 461 -1.62 33.09 -12.19
C PHE A 461 -1.89 34.33 -13.06
N LYS A 462 -1.86 34.17 -14.38
CA LYS A 462 -2.10 35.27 -15.31
C LYS A 462 -3.59 35.42 -15.63
N TYR A 463 -4.15 36.54 -15.16
CA TYR A 463 -5.53 36.94 -15.45
C TYR A 463 -5.57 38.16 -16.37
N ARG A 464 -6.54 38.17 -17.30
CA ARG A 464 -6.78 39.26 -18.25
C ARG A 464 -8.25 39.31 -18.68
N LEU A 465 -8.61 40.32 -19.47
CA LEU A 465 -9.88 40.31 -20.21
C LEU A 465 -9.80 39.30 -21.37
N PRO A 466 -10.93 38.65 -21.75
CA PRO A 466 -10.97 37.78 -22.91
C PRO A 466 -10.82 38.57 -24.21
N SER A 467 -10.34 37.93 -25.26
CA SER A 467 -10.50 38.41 -26.62
C SER A 467 -11.95 38.26 -27.08
N GLU A 468 -12.29 38.88 -28.21
CA GLU A 468 -13.60 38.68 -28.83
C GLU A 468 -13.90 37.20 -29.07
N ASP A 469 -12.93 36.52 -29.69
CA ASP A 469 -13.08 35.13 -30.11
C ASP A 469 -13.21 34.22 -28.89
N GLU A 470 -12.40 34.42 -27.84
CA GLU A 470 -12.48 33.65 -26.60
C GLU A 470 -13.84 33.82 -25.91
N TRP A 471 -14.34 35.06 -25.85
CA TRP A 471 -15.65 35.35 -25.27
C TRP A 471 -16.77 34.67 -26.06
N GLU A 472 -16.74 34.78 -27.40
CA GLU A 472 -17.79 34.23 -28.26
C GLU A 472 -17.78 32.70 -28.29
N ILE A 473 -16.59 32.07 -28.27
CA ILE A 473 -16.43 30.62 -28.11
C ILE A 473 -17.14 30.15 -26.84
N ALA A 474 -16.89 30.83 -25.71
CA ALA A 474 -17.51 30.51 -24.43
C ALA A 474 -19.03 30.75 -24.45
N ALA A 475 -19.49 31.84 -25.07
CA ALA A 475 -20.90 32.20 -25.18
C ALA A 475 -21.70 31.15 -25.96
N ARG A 476 -21.16 30.74 -27.12
CA ARG A 476 -21.77 29.76 -28.02
C ARG A 476 -21.79 28.36 -27.44
N SER A 477 -20.72 27.96 -26.75
CA SER A 477 -20.66 26.63 -26.09
C SER A 477 -20.98 25.48 -27.07
N GLY A 478 -20.51 25.62 -28.31
CA GLY A 478 -20.74 24.67 -29.41
C GLY A 478 -22.04 24.90 -30.22
N SER A 479 -22.86 25.89 -29.88
CA SER A 479 -24.02 26.30 -30.69
C SER A 479 -23.59 27.16 -31.90
N GLN A 480 -24.25 26.93 -33.05
CA GLN A 480 -24.10 27.76 -34.25
C GLN A 480 -25.17 28.86 -34.34
N ASN A 481 -26.18 28.81 -33.48
CA ASN A 481 -27.32 29.74 -33.48
C ASN A 481 -26.96 31.08 -32.83
N GLY A 482 -27.84 32.08 -32.95
CA GLY A 482 -27.67 33.40 -32.34
C GLY A 482 -27.61 33.38 -30.80
N TYR A 483 -28.38 32.50 -30.17
CA TYR A 483 -28.29 32.18 -28.73
C TYR A 483 -27.85 30.72 -28.55
N TRP A 484 -27.24 30.41 -27.41
CA TRP A 484 -26.77 29.04 -27.15
C TRP A 484 -27.91 28.02 -27.05
N TRP A 485 -29.16 28.48 -26.83
CA TRP A 485 -30.37 27.65 -26.80
C TRP A 485 -31.18 27.63 -28.10
N GLY A 486 -30.77 28.36 -29.15
CA GLY A 486 -31.53 28.48 -30.40
C GLY A 486 -31.49 29.89 -31.00
N ASP A 487 -32.21 30.13 -32.09
CA ASP A 487 -32.31 31.47 -32.71
C ASP A 487 -33.46 32.32 -32.17
N ASN A 488 -34.44 31.68 -31.54
CA ASN A 488 -35.56 32.37 -30.91
C ASN A 488 -35.21 32.73 -29.47
N PHE A 489 -35.34 34.02 -29.12
CA PHE A 489 -34.98 34.50 -27.79
C PHE A 489 -35.80 33.82 -26.68
N GLY A 490 -37.13 33.80 -26.79
CA GLY A 490 -38.03 33.27 -25.78
C GLY A 490 -38.17 34.18 -24.55
N SER A 491 -39.40 34.50 -24.15
CA SER A 491 -39.64 35.34 -22.98
C SER A 491 -39.12 34.70 -21.69
N GLY A 492 -38.48 35.48 -20.83
CA GLY A 492 -37.98 35.05 -19.52
C GLY A 492 -36.66 34.28 -19.54
N LYS A 493 -36.01 34.10 -20.70
CA LYS A 493 -34.79 33.29 -20.83
C LYS A 493 -33.50 34.00 -20.41
N ALA A 494 -33.48 35.33 -20.48
CA ALA A 494 -32.34 36.17 -20.11
C ALA A 494 -32.82 37.59 -19.78
N ASN A 495 -32.00 38.36 -19.05
CA ASN A 495 -32.31 39.75 -18.73
C ASN A 495 -31.89 40.71 -19.85
N THR A 496 -32.82 41.06 -20.73
CA THR A 496 -32.67 42.10 -21.76
C THR A 496 -33.84 43.10 -21.66
N GLY A 497 -33.77 44.23 -22.38
CA GLY A 497 -34.75 45.31 -22.31
C GLY A 497 -36.19 44.87 -22.48
N TRP A 498 -36.44 44.01 -23.47
CA TRP A 498 -37.77 43.45 -23.75
C TRP A 498 -37.83 41.94 -23.50
N GLY A 499 -37.00 41.46 -22.58
CA GLY A 499 -36.86 40.03 -22.30
C GLY A 499 -38.06 39.42 -21.58
N GLY A 500 -38.97 40.22 -21.03
CA GLY A 500 -40.14 39.77 -20.28
C GLY A 500 -39.82 39.29 -18.86
N THR A 501 -38.69 39.74 -18.29
CA THR A 501 -38.31 39.47 -16.90
C THR A 501 -38.72 40.64 -16.00
N GLN A 502 -38.71 40.45 -14.67
CA GLN A 502 -39.00 41.54 -13.74
C GLN A 502 -37.95 42.68 -13.76
N TRP A 503 -36.75 42.40 -14.29
CA TRP A 503 -35.62 43.34 -14.36
C TRP A 503 -35.47 44.02 -15.74
N SER A 504 -36.15 43.50 -16.75
CA SER A 504 -36.13 44.00 -18.13
C SER A 504 -36.42 45.50 -18.19
N ASN A 505 -35.55 46.28 -18.84
CA ASN A 505 -35.60 47.75 -18.91
C ASN A 505 -35.56 48.49 -17.55
N LYS A 506 -35.21 47.81 -16.45
CA LYS A 506 -35.18 48.42 -15.11
C LYS A 506 -33.82 48.35 -14.43
N SER A 507 -33.18 47.18 -14.44
CA SER A 507 -31.90 46.97 -13.75
C SER A 507 -31.20 45.69 -14.21
N THR A 508 -29.98 45.48 -13.72
CA THR A 508 -29.36 44.16 -13.75
C THR A 508 -30.13 43.16 -12.86
N SER A 509 -29.99 41.88 -13.17
CA SER A 509 -30.42 40.78 -12.31
C SER A 509 -29.21 40.29 -11.49
N PRO A 510 -29.41 39.61 -10.34
CA PRO A 510 -28.36 38.81 -9.75
C PRO A 510 -27.77 37.84 -10.79
N VAL A 511 -26.47 37.59 -10.72
CA VAL A 511 -25.84 36.58 -11.57
C VAL A 511 -26.46 35.21 -11.29
N ARG A 512 -26.49 34.34 -12.29
CA ARG A 512 -27.14 33.00 -12.20
C ARG A 512 -28.65 33.04 -11.98
N ALA A 513 -29.32 34.15 -12.32
CA ALA A 513 -30.78 34.21 -12.31
C ALA A 513 -31.45 33.40 -13.44
N PHE A 514 -30.67 33.05 -14.47
CA PHE A 514 -31.10 32.29 -15.64
C PHE A 514 -30.25 31.03 -15.82
N GLU A 515 -30.72 30.10 -16.64
CA GLU A 515 -30.00 28.86 -16.95
C GLU A 515 -28.63 29.14 -17.60
N PRO A 516 -27.59 28.35 -17.28
CA PRO A 516 -26.30 28.45 -17.94
C PRO A 516 -26.32 27.74 -19.31
N ASN A 517 -25.35 28.06 -20.16
CA ASN A 517 -25.11 27.29 -21.38
C ASN A 517 -24.56 25.88 -21.09
N ARG A 518 -24.36 25.06 -22.13
CA ARG A 518 -23.96 23.64 -22.00
C ARG A 518 -22.67 23.41 -21.22
N LEU A 519 -21.77 24.41 -21.19
CA LEU A 519 -20.51 24.33 -20.45
C LEU A 519 -20.59 24.97 -19.05
N GLY A 520 -21.74 25.55 -18.69
CA GLY A 520 -21.99 26.10 -17.36
C GLY A 520 -21.77 27.61 -17.23
N PHE A 521 -21.57 28.34 -18.32
CA PHE A 521 -21.48 29.81 -18.28
C PHE A 521 -22.87 30.42 -18.15
N TYR A 522 -23.06 31.25 -17.14
CA TYR A 522 -24.27 32.02 -16.88
C TYR A 522 -24.18 33.38 -17.53
N ASP A 523 -25.32 34.01 -17.82
CA ASP A 523 -25.40 35.43 -18.22
C ASP A 523 -24.56 35.80 -19.46
N MET A 524 -24.26 34.84 -20.35
CA MET A 524 -23.58 35.12 -21.65
C MET A 524 -24.51 35.81 -22.66
N VAL A 525 -25.80 35.94 -22.32
CA VAL A 525 -26.83 36.62 -23.11
C VAL A 525 -27.55 37.56 -22.15
N GLY A 526 -27.44 38.86 -22.39
CA GLY A 526 -28.04 39.91 -21.59
C GLY A 526 -27.34 40.14 -20.24
N ASN A 527 -28.11 40.69 -19.30
CA ASN A 527 -27.68 41.26 -18.03
C ASN A 527 -26.77 42.48 -18.23
N VAL A 528 -25.51 42.31 -18.64
CA VAL A 528 -24.56 43.41 -18.88
C VAL A 528 -23.68 43.11 -20.09
N TRP A 529 -23.31 44.17 -20.82
CA TRP A 529 -22.24 44.09 -21.80
C TRP A 529 -20.92 43.81 -21.08
N GLU A 530 -20.06 43.00 -21.65
CA GLU A 530 -18.83 42.57 -21.00
C GLU A 530 -17.59 42.99 -21.78
N TRP A 531 -16.70 43.76 -21.15
CA TRP A 531 -15.46 44.22 -21.76
C TRP A 531 -14.58 43.08 -22.28
N THR A 532 -14.03 43.25 -23.48
CA THR A 532 -12.96 42.42 -24.05
C THR A 532 -11.61 43.15 -23.99
N ASN A 533 -10.54 42.48 -24.41
CA ASN A 533 -9.20 43.06 -24.46
C ASN A 533 -8.97 44.03 -25.65
N ASP A 534 -9.93 44.21 -26.56
CA ASP A 534 -9.79 45.07 -27.77
C ASP A 534 -9.52 46.54 -27.41
N GLU A 535 -8.44 47.11 -27.93
CA GLU A 535 -7.95 48.44 -27.59
C GLU A 535 -8.95 49.57 -27.85
N ARG A 536 -9.89 49.40 -28.79
CA ARG A 536 -10.93 50.39 -29.12
C ARG A 536 -12.05 50.44 -28.07
N GLY A 537 -12.08 49.46 -27.15
CA GLY A 537 -13.10 49.33 -26.12
C GLY A 537 -14.34 48.59 -26.65
N MET A 538 -14.17 47.33 -27.01
CA MET A 538 -15.28 46.47 -27.41
C MET A 538 -15.86 45.72 -26.20
N ALA A 539 -17.19 45.57 -26.19
CA ALA A 539 -17.91 44.70 -25.26
C ALA A 539 -18.87 43.77 -26.00
N LYS A 540 -19.17 42.61 -25.40
CA LYS A 540 -20.04 41.55 -25.97
C LYS A 540 -21.19 41.19 -25.03
N GLY A 541 -22.23 40.52 -25.54
CA GLY A 541 -23.26 39.85 -24.72
C GLY A 541 -24.60 40.57 -24.53
N GLY A 542 -24.73 41.87 -24.85
CA GLY A 542 -25.97 42.59 -24.63
C GLY A 542 -26.22 42.94 -23.16
N ALA A 543 -27.28 43.71 -22.86
CA ALA A 543 -27.57 44.11 -21.49
C ALA A 543 -29.07 44.28 -21.21
N TRP A 544 -29.41 44.48 -19.94
CA TRP A 544 -30.76 44.61 -19.39
C TRP A 544 -31.65 45.71 -20.02
N ILE A 545 -31.05 46.69 -20.70
CA ILE A 545 -31.75 47.80 -21.40
C ILE A 545 -31.68 47.69 -22.93
N PHE A 546 -30.95 46.71 -23.47
CA PHE A 546 -30.78 46.52 -24.92
C PHE A 546 -31.73 45.46 -25.46
N SER A 547 -31.98 45.49 -26.77
CA SER A 547 -32.88 44.53 -27.41
C SER A 547 -32.32 43.11 -27.32
N PRO A 548 -33.19 42.08 -27.26
CA PRO A 548 -32.76 40.69 -27.40
C PRO A 548 -31.79 40.45 -28.56
N GLU A 549 -32.04 41.11 -29.70
CA GLU A 549 -31.18 41.01 -30.90
C GLU A 549 -29.72 41.39 -30.62
N MET A 550 -29.50 42.42 -29.78
CA MET A 550 -28.17 42.88 -29.40
C MET A 550 -27.46 41.95 -28.41
N ALA A 551 -28.15 40.93 -27.88
CA ALA A 551 -27.59 39.94 -26.97
C ALA A 551 -27.17 38.63 -27.67
N LYS A 552 -27.29 38.54 -29.01
CA LYS A 552 -26.75 37.41 -29.77
C LYS A 552 -25.23 37.37 -29.68
N ALA A 553 -24.67 36.16 -29.76
CA ALA A 553 -23.24 35.90 -29.49
C ALA A 553 -22.28 36.70 -30.42
N ASP A 554 -22.69 36.99 -31.65
CA ASP A 554 -21.92 37.74 -32.65
C ASP A 554 -21.95 39.27 -32.43
N LYS A 555 -22.91 39.79 -31.67
CA LYS A 555 -23.08 41.25 -31.51
C LYS A 555 -22.03 41.86 -30.61
N GLN A 556 -21.65 43.07 -30.96
CA GLN A 556 -20.60 43.85 -30.30
C GLN A 556 -21.08 45.28 -30.05
N LEU A 557 -20.52 45.91 -29.02
CA LEU A 557 -20.73 47.32 -28.70
C LEU A 557 -19.36 47.98 -28.49
N PHE A 558 -19.14 49.15 -29.10
CA PHE A 558 -17.93 49.93 -28.91
C PHE A 558 -18.20 51.12 -27.99
N ILE A 559 -17.40 51.22 -26.93
CA ILE A 559 -17.46 52.30 -25.94
C ILE A 559 -16.02 52.69 -25.61
N GLY A 560 -15.74 53.99 -25.46
CA GLY A 560 -14.39 54.46 -25.13
C GLY A 560 -13.82 53.77 -23.88
N PRO A 561 -12.56 53.28 -23.87
CA PRO A 561 -12.01 52.49 -22.76
C PRO A 561 -12.08 53.10 -21.36
N SER A 562 -12.08 54.43 -21.25
CA SER A 562 -12.20 55.16 -19.97
C SER A 562 -13.65 55.55 -19.61
N THR A 563 -14.63 55.10 -20.40
CA THR A 563 -16.05 55.35 -20.17
C THR A 563 -16.63 54.21 -19.36
N ALA A 564 -17.37 54.54 -18.31
CA ALA A 564 -18.08 53.60 -17.46
C ALA A 564 -19.59 53.73 -17.74
N ALA A 565 -20.31 52.61 -17.86
CA ALA A 565 -21.74 52.61 -18.11
C ALA A 565 -22.48 51.61 -17.19
N ASN A 566 -23.71 51.93 -16.81
CA ASN A 566 -24.52 51.11 -15.88
C ASN A 566 -25.10 49.83 -16.53
N TYR A 567 -24.83 49.65 -17.82
CA TYR A 567 -25.15 48.47 -18.62
C TYR A 567 -23.88 47.72 -19.08
N VAL A 568 -22.69 48.09 -18.60
CA VAL A 568 -21.41 47.45 -18.93
C VAL A 568 -20.71 47.00 -17.66
N GLY A 569 -20.33 45.73 -17.63
CA GLY A 569 -19.44 45.10 -16.65
C GLY A 569 -18.33 44.32 -17.36
N PHE A 570 -17.88 43.23 -16.76
CA PHE A 570 -16.80 42.42 -17.35
C PHE A 570 -16.75 41.01 -16.77
N ARG A 571 -16.07 40.14 -17.52
CA ARG A 571 -15.56 38.85 -17.06
C ARG A 571 -14.05 38.82 -17.16
N ILE A 572 -13.49 37.83 -16.50
CA ILE A 572 -12.06 37.60 -16.49
C ILE A 572 -11.74 36.25 -17.12
N LEU A 573 -10.57 36.18 -17.74
CA LEU A 573 -9.98 34.98 -18.28
C LEU A 573 -8.67 34.71 -17.54
N ARG A 574 -8.43 33.44 -17.22
CA ARG A 574 -7.17 32.90 -16.70
C ARG A 574 -6.51 32.08 -17.81
N GLU A 575 -5.24 32.37 -18.09
CA GLU A 575 -4.44 31.57 -19.02
C GLU A 575 -4.14 30.20 -18.40
N LEU A 576 -4.19 29.14 -19.20
CA LEU A 576 -3.85 27.77 -18.80
C LEU A 576 -2.57 27.37 -19.54
N GLU A 577 -1.57 26.93 -18.79
CA GLU A 577 -0.29 26.44 -19.33
C GLU A 577 -0.37 24.99 -19.81
#